data_AF-A0A086Y3Q9-F1
#
_entry.id   AF-A0A086Y3Q9-F1
#
_cell.length_a   1.000
_cell.length_b   1.000
_cell.length_c   1.000
_cell.angle_alpha   90.00
_cell.angle_beta   90.00
_cell.angle_gamma   90.00
#
_symmetry.space_group_name_H-M   'P 1'
#
loop_
_entity.id
_entity.type
_entity.pdbx_description
1 polymer ?
#
loop_
_entity_poly.entity_id
_entity_poly.type
_entity_poly.pdbx_seq_one_letter_code
_entity_poly.pdbx_strand_id
1 'polypeptide(L)'
;MDSLTVMDRDMGMLVRRMGPGGRTCAADEDYDPGSWLNDQPPVQQISAARRSLIGEFDRPDQNAVTGLARVYLALGMSTEARRTIEAFRDATTPVRKSDAAILAMADVLDDRPASASLTAMRGCPGRVAIWAFLASPEPAAATASDMDAVQRSFSALPQGLRDALGMRLIDRLLKAGARETAEAIRNTFRRSETPESDAARLAEARLELADKAPAAAADLLGPVAQGKDAEAARAVAMRIDSFIDRHRAVPEAETQRAADFVHLLGDGRDSYRMRRAQILGAASVGDFDTAFAVLDAWPAGTEDDLRHSAGQKAFDILSRVPDDNLFLSRLLPRVAQARETGLGLNQQIALSERLSTLGFGEAGASVLDPPAQRTPRGRVALARAALANGDPPTAIAALDGMDGSDVAVLRAEALAGLGEHAAAAEMFAAMNDTARAAQEAWRSGSPDAILRFGTEAQKTAIRRSLSRAPAPEEGTGLLSRANRQISDSQADRAAWETLLSQVPPP
;
A
#
# COMPACT_ATOMS: atom_id res chain seq x y z
N MET A 1 16.30 59.53 -30.08
CA MET A 1 17.48 59.01 -29.37
C MET A 1 17.07 58.87 -27.92
N ASP A 2 16.44 57.75 -27.59
CA ASP A 2 16.00 57.49 -26.21
C ASP A 2 17.12 56.75 -25.49
N SER A 3 17.73 57.45 -24.54
CA SER A 3 18.81 56.96 -23.68
C SER A 3 18.23 55.96 -22.68
N LEU A 4 18.43 54.66 -22.93
CA LEU A 4 18.27 53.61 -21.93
C LEU A 4 19.29 53.83 -20.82
N THR A 5 18.81 54.08 -19.61
CA THR A 5 19.67 54.22 -18.44
C THR A 5 20.05 52.83 -17.92
N VAL A 6 21.21 52.74 -17.26
CA VAL A 6 21.72 51.49 -16.65
C VAL A 6 20.69 50.84 -15.69
N MET A 7 19.77 51.64 -15.12
CA MET A 7 18.66 51.16 -14.28
C MET A 7 17.62 50.33 -15.05
N ASP A 8 17.36 50.61 -16.34
CA ASP A 8 16.42 49.81 -17.16
C ASP A 8 17.04 48.46 -17.56
N ARG A 9 18.37 48.41 -17.71
CA ARG A 9 19.11 47.16 -17.95
C ARG A 9 19.14 46.27 -16.70
N ASP A 10 19.25 46.87 -15.51
CA ASP A 10 19.26 46.13 -14.23
C ASP A 10 17.86 45.70 -13.77
N MET A 11 16.79 46.42 -14.15
CA MET A 11 15.41 45.92 -13.98
C MET A 11 15.11 44.66 -14.81
N GLY A 12 15.79 44.47 -15.94
CA GLY A 12 15.66 43.26 -16.77
C GLY A 12 16.30 42.00 -16.18
N MET A 13 17.29 42.15 -15.28
CA MET A 13 17.96 41.02 -14.60
C MET A 13 17.36 40.66 -13.24
N LEU A 14 16.42 41.47 -12.72
CA LEU A 14 15.72 41.26 -11.46
C LEU A 14 14.28 40.76 -11.63
N VAL A 15 13.99 39.99 -12.70
CA VAL A 15 12.84 39.08 -12.66
C VAL A 15 13.19 37.92 -11.74
N ARG A 16 13.14 38.19 -10.43
CA ARG A 16 13.08 37.20 -9.37
C ARG A 16 11.89 36.31 -9.74
N ARG A 17 12.15 35.15 -10.34
CA ARG A 17 11.11 34.23 -10.81
C ARG A 17 10.31 33.80 -9.58
N MET A 18 9.15 34.43 -9.41
CA MET A 18 8.20 34.11 -8.36
C MET A 18 7.57 32.77 -8.74
N GLY A 19 7.77 31.76 -7.90
CA GLY A 19 7.10 30.48 -8.03
C GLY A 19 5.63 30.57 -7.61
N PRO A 20 4.85 29.49 -7.82
CA PRO A 20 3.47 29.43 -7.35
C PRO A 20 3.40 29.76 -5.85
N GLY A 21 2.56 30.73 -5.47
CA GLY A 21 2.39 31.16 -4.07
C GLY A 21 3.36 32.26 -3.58
N GLY A 22 4.01 33.01 -4.47
CA GLY A 22 4.78 34.21 -4.10
C GLY A 22 6.16 33.93 -3.49
N ARG A 23 6.64 32.68 -3.56
CA ARG A 23 7.99 32.30 -3.12
C ARG A 23 9.03 32.57 -4.20
N THR A 24 10.22 33.01 -3.80
CA THR A 24 11.33 33.22 -4.73
C THR A 24 11.97 31.89 -5.09
N CYS A 25 12.03 31.57 -6.39
CA CYS A 25 12.71 30.38 -6.87
C CYS A 25 14.23 30.47 -6.67
N ALA A 26 14.86 29.30 -6.55
CA ALA A 26 16.31 29.19 -6.44
C ALA A 26 17.01 29.65 -7.73
N ALA A 27 18.26 30.09 -7.58
CA ALA A 27 19.11 30.43 -8.72
C ALA A 27 19.56 29.15 -9.44
N ASP A 28 19.64 29.21 -10.77
CA ASP A 28 20.01 28.04 -11.59
C ASP A 28 21.42 27.52 -11.27
N GLU A 29 22.36 28.42 -10.96
CA GLU A 29 23.76 28.10 -10.62
C GLU A 29 23.94 27.18 -9.39
N ASP A 30 22.99 27.23 -8.45
CA ASP A 30 22.99 26.41 -7.24
C ASP A 30 22.53 24.97 -7.52
N TYR A 31 21.89 24.72 -8.66
CA TYR A 31 21.29 23.43 -9.05
C TYR A 31 21.75 22.93 -10.43
N ASP A 32 22.88 23.44 -10.95
CA ASP A 32 23.44 23.06 -12.25
C ASP A 32 24.78 22.29 -12.13
N PRO A 33 24.77 20.99 -11.78
CA PRO A 33 25.97 20.16 -11.75
C PRO A 33 26.74 20.10 -13.07
N GLY A 34 26.06 20.31 -14.21
CA GLY A 34 26.70 20.34 -15.52
C GLY A 34 27.71 21.47 -15.63
N SER A 35 27.40 22.62 -15.04
CA SER A 35 28.27 23.80 -15.04
C SER A 35 29.46 23.73 -14.06
N TRP A 36 29.47 22.75 -13.16
CA TRP A 36 30.50 22.65 -12.11
C TRP A 36 31.71 21.83 -12.51
N LEU A 37 31.60 21.05 -13.58
CA LEU A 37 32.70 20.30 -14.16
C LEU A 37 33.32 21.08 -15.32
N ASN A 38 34.59 20.81 -15.56
CA ASN A 38 35.28 21.24 -16.77
C ASN A 38 35.76 20.02 -17.57
N ASP A 39 36.44 20.28 -18.70
CA ASP A 39 36.87 19.24 -19.65
C ASP A 39 38.07 18.40 -19.15
N GLN A 40 38.61 18.67 -17.95
CA GLN A 40 39.71 17.89 -17.41
C GLN A 40 39.24 16.53 -16.87
N PRO A 41 40.12 15.51 -16.80
CA PRO A 41 39.76 14.23 -16.20
C PRO A 41 39.29 14.36 -14.73
N PRO A 42 38.32 13.56 -14.27
CA PRO A 42 37.75 13.67 -12.91
C PRO A 42 38.80 13.69 -11.79
N VAL A 43 39.83 12.85 -11.88
CA VAL A 43 40.91 12.78 -10.89
C VAL A 43 41.66 14.10 -10.76
N GLN A 44 41.88 14.81 -11.87
CA GLN A 44 42.59 16.08 -11.86
C GLN A 44 41.75 17.19 -11.25
N GLN A 45 40.44 17.23 -11.57
CA GLN A 45 39.50 18.19 -10.98
C GLN A 45 39.38 18.00 -9.46
N ILE A 46 39.24 16.75 -8.99
CA ILE A 46 39.21 16.43 -7.54
C ILE A 46 40.52 16.85 -6.87
N SER A 47 41.67 16.52 -7.49
CA SER A 47 42.99 16.84 -6.94
C SER A 47 43.22 18.36 -6.85
N ALA A 48 42.82 19.11 -7.87
CA ALA A 48 42.91 20.57 -7.86
C ALA A 48 42.02 21.18 -6.77
N ALA A 49 40.76 20.76 -6.68
CA ALA A 49 39.83 21.25 -5.68
C ALA A 49 40.27 20.92 -4.24
N ARG A 50 40.85 19.73 -4.01
CA ARG A 50 41.39 19.34 -2.69
C ARG A 50 42.58 20.20 -2.24
N ARG A 51 43.47 20.58 -3.16
CA ARG A 51 44.64 21.42 -2.82
C ARG A 51 44.26 22.82 -2.35
N SER A 52 43.10 23.31 -2.77
CA SER A 52 42.60 24.64 -2.41
C SER A 52 41.83 24.69 -1.09
N LEU A 53 41.63 23.56 -0.39
CA LEU A 53 40.78 23.50 0.81
C LEU A 53 41.33 24.30 2.00
N ILE A 54 42.65 24.37 2.16
CA ILE A 54 43.30 25.00 3.31
C ILE A 54 43.93 26.32 2.85
N GLY A 55 43.53 27.42 3.48
CA GLY A 55 44.10 28.74 3.25
C GLY A 55 45.37 29.00 4.07
N GLU A 56 45.86 30.24 4.00
CA GLU A 56 47.15 30.70 4.54
C GLU A 56 47.30 30.62 6.08
N PHE A 57 46.21 30.31 6.79
CA PHE A 57 46.15 30.31 8.27
C PHE A 57 45.62 29.01 8.86
N ASP A 58 45.80 27.87 8.18
CA ASP A 58 45.24 26.56 8.57
C ASP A 58 43.73 26.56 8.80
N ARG A 59 43.03 27.52 8.18
CA ARG A 59 41.57 27.62 8.19
C ARG A 59 41.01 27.14 6.86
N PRO A 60 39.94 26.32 6.88
CA PRO A 60 39.28 25.90 5.65
C PRO A 60 38.72 27.11 4.89
N ASP A 61 39.04 27.23 3.60
CA ASP A 61 38.35 28.17 2.72
C ASP A 61 36.98 27.59 2.38
N GLN A 62 35.92 28.20 2.90
CA GLN A 62 34.55 27.75 2.71
C GLN A 62 34.11 27.76 1.24
N ASN A 63 34.66 28.64 0.39
CA ASN A 63 34.38 28.60 -1.06
C ASN A 63 35.06 27.41 -1.72
N ALA A 64 36.27 27.07 -1.31
CA ALA A 64 36.96 25.87 -1.80
C ALA A 64 36.28 24.58 -1.33
N VAL A 65 35.75 24.55 -0.11
CA VAL A 65 34.92 23.45 0.42
C VAL A 65 33.66 23.26 -0.43
N THR A 66 32.89 24.33 -0.68
CA THR A 66 31.73 24.29 -1.58
C THR A 66 32.14 23.83 -2.98
N GLY A 67 33.27 24.32 -3.52
CA GLY A 67 33.79 23.93 -4.83
C GLY A 67 34.11 22.44 -4.94
N LEU A 68 34.79 21.87 -3.94
CA LEU A 68 35.07 20.43 -3.90
C LEU A 68 33.79 19.61 -3.78
N ALA A 69 32.84 20.04 -2.95
CA ALA A 69 31.56 19.36 -2.79
C ALA A 69 30.74 19.36 -4.10
N ARG A 70 30.77 20.47 -4.87
CA ARG A 70 30.17 20.54 -6.21
C ARG A 70 30.79 19.53 -7.18
N VAL A 71 32.12 19.43 -7.21
CA VAL A 71 32.83 18.45 -8.05
C VAL A 71 32.42 17.02 -7.69
N TYR A 72 32.41 16.66 -6.41
CA TYR A 72 31.97 15.33 -5.99
C TYR A 72 30.52 15.05 -6.40
N LEU A 73 29.61 15.99 -6.14
CA LEU A 73 28.20 15.80 -6.47
C LEU A 73 27.97 15.64 -7.97
N ALA A 74 28.62 16.45 -8.79
CA ALA A 74 28.52 16.37 -10.25
C ALA A 74 29.08 15.07 -10.84
N LEU A 75 30.02 14.43 -10.12
CA LEU A 75 30.54 13.09 -10.43
C LEU A 75 29.70 11.95 -9.84
N GLY A 76 28.58 12.25 -9.16
CA GLY A 76 27.72 11.24 -8.53
C GLY A 76 28.18 10.78 -7.14
N MET A 77 29.19 11.42 -6.56
CA MET A 77 29.76 11.12 -5.24
C MET A 77 29.04 11.93 -4.14
N SER A 78 27.73 11.69 -3.99
CA SER A 78 26.83 12.40 -3.07
C SER A 78 27.26 12.31 -1.60
N THR A 79 27.71 11.13 -1.16
CA THR A 79 28.18 10.91 0.21
C THR A 79 29.45 11.70 0.50
N GLU A 80 30.39 11.75 -0.44
CA GLU A 80 31.63 12.52 -0.33
C GLU A 80 31.36 14.03 -0.37
N ALA A 81 30.44 14.48 -1.23
CA ALA A 81 30.00 15.87 -1.25
C ALA A 81 29.44 16.30 0.13
N ARG A 82 28.55 15.49 0.70
CA ARG A 82 27.99 15.71 2.03
C ARG A 82 29.06 15.74 3.12
N ARG A 83 29.90 14.70 3.18
CA ARG A 83 30.95 14.59 4.20
C ARG A 83 31.94 15.73 4.12
N THR A 84 32.24 16.22 2.91
CA THR A 84 33.11 17.38 2.72
C THR A 84 32.51 18.62 3.36
N ILE A 85 31.23 18.90 3.13
CA ILE A 85 30.55 20.05 3.76
C ILE A 85 30.49 19.87 5.29
N GLU A 86 30.13 18.68 5.77
CA GLU A 86 29.98 18.42 7.20
C GLU A 86 31.31 18.48 7.98
N ALA A 87 32.41 18.00 7.40
CA ALA A 87 33.71 17.95 8.06
C ALA A 87 34.37 19.32 8.24
N PHE A 88 34.14 20.26 7.31
CA PHE A 88 34.78 21.57 7.30
C PHE A 88 33.87 22.72 7.74
N ARG A 89 32.65 22.41 8.19
CA ARG A 89 31.69 23.39 8.73
C ARG A 89 31.85 23.52 10.24
N ASP A 90 31.86 24.75 10.73
CA ASP A 90 31.67 25.02 12.16
C ASP A 90 30.20 24.79 12.55
N ALA A 91 29.95 23.94 13.55
CA ALA A 91 28.62 23.61 14.03
C ALA A 91 27.81 24.84 14.50
N THR A 92 28.46 25.94 14.85
CA THR A 92 27.84 27.19 15.29
C THR A 92 27.43 28.12 14.14
N THR A 93 27.91 27.85 12.91
CA THR A 93 27.64 28.69 11.74
C THR A 93 26.47 28.14 10.91
N PRO A 94 25.47 28.98 10.54
CA PRO A 94 24.39 28.57 9.66
C PRO A 94 24.90 28.05 8.32
N VAL A 95 24.25 27.01 7.79
CA VAL A 95 24.60 26.43 6.48
C VAL A 95 24.37 27.47 5.39
N ARG A 96 25.37 27.68 4.52
CA ARG A 96 25.26 28.56 3.36
C ARG A 96 24.21 28.03 2.39
N LYS A 97 23.56 28.92 1.64
CA LYS A 97 22.55 28.54 0.63
C LYS A 97 23.08 27.54 -0.41
N SER A 98 24.29 27.77 -0.93
CA SER A 98 24.95 26.88 -1.88
C SER A 98 25.20 25.48 -1.32
N ASP A 99 25.64 25.40 -0.06
CA ASP A 99 25.90 24.13 0.62
C ASP A 99 24.59 23.39 0.92
N ALA A 100 23.54 24.12 1.30
CA ALA A 100 22.21 23.57 1.50
C ALA A 100 21.63 22.98 0.20
N ALA A 101 21.88 23.61 -0.96
CA ALA A 101 21.46 23.07 -2.26
C ALA A 101 22.20 21.77 -2.60
N ILE A 102 23.52 21.72 -2.37
CA ILE A 102 24.34 20.50 -2.56
C ILE A 102 23.86 19.37 -1.65
N LEU A 103 23.63 19.65 -0.37
CA LEU A 103 23.13 18.66 0.58
C LEU A 103 21.74 18.14 0.16
N ALA A 104 20.84 19.02 -0.27
CA ALA A 104 19.51 18.62 -0.72
C ALA A 104 19.57 17.74 -1.99
N MET A 105 20.46 18.03 -2.94
CA MET A 105 20.68 17.18 -4.11
C MET A 105 21.36 15.85 -3.74
N ALA A 106 22.28 15.85 -2.78
CA ALA A 106 22.88 14.63 -2.25
C ALA A 106 21.82 13.73 -1.58
N ASP A 107 20.88 14.32 -0.81
CA ASP A 107 19.73 13.59 -0.26
C ASP A 107 18.89 12.96 -1.37
N VAL A 108 18.60 13.70 -2.45
CA VAL A 108 17.89 13.14 -3.60
C VAL A 108 18.68 12.00 -4.24
N LEU A 109 19.98 12.12 -4.47
CA LEU A 109 20.79 11.05 -5.06
C LEU A 109 20.81 9.79 -4.20
N ASP A 110 20.92 9.96 -2.87
CA ASP A 110 20.94 8.86 -1.90
C ASP A 110 19.54 8.34 -1.53
N ASP A 111 18.48 8.93 -2.09
CA ASP A 111 17.07 8.64 -1.75
C ASP A 111 16.71 8.82 -0.28
N ARG A 112 17.39 9.76 0.37
CA ARG A 112 17.08 10.20 1.73
C ARG A 112 15.87 11.14 1.71
N PRO A 113 15.17 11.29 2.85
CA PRO A 113 14.09 12.26 2.97
C PRO A 113 14.54 13.66 2.54
N ALA A 114 13.92 14.15 1.47
CA ALA A 114 14.29 15.45 0.92
C ALA A 114 13.82 16.59 1.83
N SER A 115 14.56 17.69 1.82
CA SER A 115 14.23 18.87 2.62
C SER A 115 12.90 19.51 2.17
N ALA A 116 12.13 20.01 3.14
CA ALA A 116 10.89 20.75 2.88
C ALA A 116 11.10 22.00 2.00
N SER A 117 12.31 22.56 2.01
CA SER A 117 12.69 23.68 1.15
C SER A 117 12.81 23.26 -0.32
N LEU A 118 13.37 22.08 -0.62
CA LEU A 118 13.48 21.59 -1.99
C LEU A 118 12.12 21.16 -2.55
N THR A 119 11.30 20.46 -1.76
CA THR A 119 9.95 20.06 -2.19
C THR A 119 9.03 21.26 -2.44
N ALA A 120 9.23 22.36 -1.70
CA ALA A 120 8.54 23.63 -1.94
C ALA A 120 8.87 24.30 -3.29
N MET A 121 9.97 23.91 -3.96
CA MET A 121 10.41 24.48 -5.24
C MET A 121 9.88 23.71 -6.45
N ARG A 122 8.97 22.75 -6.25
CA ARG A 122 8.41 21.87 -7.30
C ARG A 122 7.82 22.59 -8.53
N GLY A 123 7.29 23.80 -8.37
CA GLY A 123 6.76 24.61 -9.47
C GLY A 123 7.67 25.75 -9.91
N CYS A 124 8.92 25.76 -9.44
CA CYS A 124 9.90 26.70 -9.92
C CYS A 124 10.43 26.26 -11.29
N PRO A 125 10.50 27.17 -12.28
CA PRO A 125 11.20 26.90 -13.53
C PRO A 125 12.72 26.84 -13.28
N GLY A 126 13.46 26.29 -14.24
CA GLY A 126 14.93 26.26 -14.21
C GLY A 126 15.51 24.95 -13.67
N ARG A 127 16.78 24.99 -13.29
CA ARG A 127 17.61 23.82 -12.95
C ARG A 127 17.15 23.06 -11.72
N VAL A 128 16.49 23.76 -10.80
CA VAL A 128 15.92 23.17 -9.58
C VAL A 128 14.74 22.22 -9.86
N ALA A 129 14.09 22.33 -11.02
CA ALA A 129 12.86 21.61 -11.33
C ALA A 129 13.01 20.08 -11.22
N ILE A 130 14.09 19.51 -11.77
CA ILE A 130 14.33 18.06 -11.70
C ILE A 130 14.52 17.58 -10.25
N TRP A 131 15.29 18.32 -9.46
CA TRP A 131 15.60 17.98 -8.07
C TRP A 131 14.36 18.08 -7.19
N ALA A 132 13.57 19.15 -7.37
CA ALA A 132 12.32 19.34 -6.66
C ALA A 132 11.27 18.29 -7.06
N PHE A 133 11.22 17.89 -8.34
CA PHE A 133 10.35 16.81 -8.80
C PHE A 133 10.72 15.46 -8.16
N LEU A 134 12.00 15.09 -8.21
CA LEU A 134 12.50 13.84 -7.60
C LEU A 134 12.35 13.82 -6.07
N ALA A 135 12.48 14.99 -5.42
CA ALA A 135 12.30 15.17 -3.98
C ALA A 135 10.83 15.09 -3.53
N SER A 136 9.87 15.40 -4.41
CA SER A 136 8.48 15.57 -4.01
C SER A 136 7.78 14.22 -3.79
N PRO A 137 7.04 14.05 -2.68
CA PRO A 137 6.20 12.86 -2.50
C PRO A 137 5.07 12.84 -3.54
N GLU A 138 4.66 11.65 -3.95
CA GLU A 138 3.48 11.45 -4.80
C GLU A 138 2.19 11.60 -3.96
N PRO A 139 1.07 12.10 -4.52
CA PRO A 139 0.85 12.55 -5.92
C PRO A 139 1.28 14.00 -6.16
N ALA A 140 1.88 14.64 -5.16
CA ALA A 140 2.20 16.05 -5.18
C ALA A 140 3.10 16.43 -6.38
N ALA A 141 4.07 15.59 -6.74
CA ALA A 141 4.96 15.80 -7.89
C ALA A 141 4.22 16.00 -9.24
N ALA A 142 3.01 15.45 -9.41
CA ALA A 142 2.29 15.46 -10.68
C ALA A 142 1.58 16.78 -11.01
N THR A 143 1.14 17.53 -10.01
CA THR A 143 0.14 18.60 -10.19
C THR A 143 0.71 20.01 -10.29
N ALA A 144 2.01 20.21 -10.07
CA ALA A 144 2.59 21.56 -10.01
C ALA A 144 4.00 21.68 -10.60
N SER A 145 4.52 20.65 -11.27
CA SER A 145 5.88 20.69 -11.82
C SER A 145 5.92 21.10 -13.29
N ASP A 146 6.90 21.92 -13.64
CA ASP A 146 7.21 22.33 -15.01
C ASP A 146 7.97 21.18 -15.71
N MET A 147 7.25 20.33 -16.44
CA MET A 147 7.81 19.14 -17.08
C MET A 147 8.84 19.47 -18.14
N ASP A 148 8.70 20.59 -18.85
CA ASP A 148 9.69 21.05 -19.81
C ASP A 148 10.99 21.46 -19.10
N ALA A 149 10.90 22.12 -17.95
CA ALA A 149 12.07 22.44 -17.13
C ALA A 149 12.73 21.18 -16.56
N VAL A 150 11.95 20.16 -16.17
CA VAL A 150 12.48 18.86 -15.75
C VAL A 150 13.29 18.21 -16.88
N GLN A 151 12.72 18.15 -18.09
CA GLN A 151 13.39 17.55 -19.25
C GLN A 151 14.68 18.30 -19.65
N ARG A 152 14.64 19.64 -19.71
CA ARG A 152 15.81 20.47 -20.03
C ARG A 152 16.90 20.34 -18.96
N SER A 153 16.51 20.29 -17.69
CA SER A 153 17.46 20.15 -16.57
C SER A 153 18.12 18.78 -16.59
N PHE A 154 17.37 17.70 -16.84
CA PHE A 154 17.93 16.36 -16.99
C PHE A 154 18.94 16.31 -18.14
N SER A 155 18.60 16.88 -19.29
CA SER A 155 19.47 16.85 -20.48
C SER A 155 20.82 17.54 -20.25
N ALA A 156 20.88 18.53 -19.34
CA ALA A 156 22.10 19.24 -19.01
C ALA A 156 22.94 18.60 -17.89
N LEU A 157 22.45 17.52 -17.26
CA LEU A 157 23.24 16.81 -16.26
C LEU A 157 24.45 16.11 -16.92
N PRO A 158 25.56 15.99 -16.17
CA PRO A 158 26.66 15.09 -16.53
C PRO A 158 26.17 13.66 -16.77
N GLN A 159 26.86 12.93 -17.64
CA GLN A 159 26.47 11.57 -18.06
C GLN A 159 26.22 10.64 -16.87
N GLY A 160 27.15 10.57 -15.90
CA GLY A 160 27.00 9.70 -14.73
C GLY A 160 25.74 10.01 -13.89
N LEU A 161 25.35 11.28 -13.78
CA LEU A 161 24.11 11.65 -13.10
C LEU A 161 22.86 11.29 -13.92
N ARG A 162 22.92 11.38 -15.25
CA ARG A 162 21.82 10.92 -16.11
C ARG A 162 21.61 9.41 -15.99
N ASP A 163 22.69 8.64 -15.94
CA ASP A 163 22.64 7.18 -15.79
C ASP A 163 22.10 6.78 -14.42
N ALA A 164 22.53 7.46 -13.36
CA ALA A 164 22.05 7.22 -12.00
C ALA A 164 20.57 7.61 -11.80
N LEU A 165 20.13 8.72 -12.39
CA LEU A 165 18.80 9.29 -12.14
C LEU A 165 17.74 8.88 -13.14
N GLY A 166 18.10 8.56 -14.39
CA GLY A 166 17.15 8.56 -15.49
C GLY A 166 16.05 7.50 -15.35
N MET A 167 16.37 6.28 -14.90
CA MET A 167 15.34 5.25 -14.64
C MET A 167 14.38 5.67 -13.54
N ARG A 168 14.90 6.23 -12.44
CA ARG A 168 14.07 6.74 -11.34
C ARG A 168 13.19 7.91 -11.78
N LEU A 169 13.71 8.77 -12.66
CA LEU A 169 12.96 9.88 -13.23
C LEU A 169 11.82 9.36 -14.12
N ILE A 170 12.08 8.39 -15.00
CA ILE A 170 11.05 7.73 -15.82
C ILE A 170 9.96 7.14 -14.94
N ASP A 171 10.32 6.39 -13.89
CA ASP A 171 9.37 5.79 -12.96
C ASP A 171 8.42 6.83 -12.34
N ARG A 172 8.98 7.94 -11.84
CA ARG A 172 8.20 9.02 -11.22
C ARG A 172 7.35 9.77 -12.24
N LEU A 173 7.86 10.04 -13.44
CA LEU A 173 7.09 10.69 -14.51
C LEU A 173 5.88 9.84 -14.91
N LEU A 174 6.04 8.52 -15.03
CA LEU A 174 4.93 7.62 -15.36
C LEU A 174 3.89 7.56 -14.24
N LYS A 175 4.31 7.48 -12.98
CA LYS A 175 3.39 7.54 -11.83
C LYS A 175 2.68 8.88 -11.72
N ALA A 176 3.33 9.96 -12.15
CA ALA A 176 2.75 11.29 -12.25
C ALA A 176 1.86 11.50 -13.49
N GLY A 177 1.74 10.51 -14.39
CA GLY A 177 0.98 10.63 -15.64
C GLY A 177 1.67 11.47 -16.73
N ALA A 178 2.93 11.88 -16.54
CA ALA A 178 3.73 12.67 -17.48
C ALA A 178 4.43 11.78 -18.52
N ARG A 179 3.63 11.04 -19.29
CA ARG A 179 4.13 10.03 -20.25
C ARG A 179 5.06 10.63 -21.32
N GLU A 180 4.65 11.71 -21.97
CA GLU A 180 5.43 12.33 -23.07
C GLU A 180 6.84 12.73 -22.60
N THR A 181 6.93 13.27 -21.39
CA THR A 181 8.20 13.61 -20.76
C THR A 181 9.03 12.36 -20.46
N ALA A 182 8.40 11.29 -19.96
CA ALA A 182 9.09 10.01 -19.73
C ALA A 182 9.67 9.43 -21.04
N GLU A 183 8.93 9.50 -22.15
CA GLU A 183 9.40 9.12 -23.47
C GLU A 183 10.59 9.99 -23.95
N ALA A 184 10.53 11.29 -23.69
CA ALA A 184 11.62 12.21 -24.03
C ALA A 184 12.90 11.90 -23.24
N ILE A 185 12.79 11.55 -21.95
CA ILE A 185 13.91 11.06 -21.13
C ILE A 185 14.40 9.70 -21.65
N ARG A 186 13.52 8.76 -21.98
CA ARG A 186 13.92 7.47 -22.61
C ARG A 186 14.76 7.70 -23.86
N ASN A 187 14.37 8.66 -24.71
CA ASN A 187 15.07 8.97 -25.95
C ASN A 187 16.52 9.45 -25.76
N THR A 188 16.90 9.95 -24.57
CA THR A 188 18.29 10.31 -24.31
C THR A 188 19.19 9.08 -24.15
N PHE A 189 18.68 7.98 -23.56
CA PHE A 189 19.43 6.72 -23.43
C PHE A 189 19.75 6.09 -24.79
N ARG A 190 18.88 6.30 -25.77
CA ARG A 190 19.05 5.80 -27.15
C ARG A 190 20.09 6.57 -27.96
N ARG A 191 20.46 7.78 -27.52
CA ARG A 191 21.45 8.65 -28.18
C ARG A 191 22.87 8.47 -27.64
N SER A 192 23.03 7.71 -26.55
CA SER A 192 24.33 7.26 -26.06
C SER A 192 25.02 6.35 -27.09
N GLU A 193 26.34 6.17 -26.99
CA GLU A 193 27.21 5.55 -28.02
C GLU A 193 26.75 4.16 -28.54
N THR A 194 25.86 3.49 -27.81
CA THR A 194 25.18 2.24 -28.21
C THR A 194 23.66 2.37 -28.07
N PRO A 195 22.92 2.59 -29.18
CA PRO A 195 21.44 2.65 -29.19
C PRO A 195 20.73 1.41 -28.65
N GLU A 196 21.44 0.29 -28.52
CA GLU A 196 20.98 -0.99 -27.96
C GLU A 196 21.47 -1.27 -26.53
N SER A 197 21.93 -0.24 -25.80
CA SER A 197 22.36 -0.40 -24.40
C SER A 197 21.24 -0.98 -23.52
N ASP A 198 21.62 -1.73 -22.50
CA ASP A 198 20.67 -2.33 -21.56
C ASP A 198 19.87 -1.27 -20.80
N ALA A 199 20.46 -0.10 -20.54
CA ALA A 199 19.74 1.07 -20.01
C ALA A 199 18.59 1.53 -20.92
N ALA A 200 18.81 1.57 -22.24
CA ALA A 200 17.76 1.92 -23.19
C ALA A 200 16.63 0.86 -23.23
N ARG A 201 16.99 -0.43 -23.13
CA ARG A 201 16.01 -1.54 -23.06
C ARG A 201 15.19 -1.48 -21.77
N LEU A 202 15.82 -1.21 -20.62
CA LEU A 202 15.13 -1.05 -19.34
C LEU A 202 14.15 0.12 -19.37
N ALA A 203 14.58 1.27 -19.90
CA ALA A 203 13.74 2.45 -20.04
C ALA A 203 12.52 2.17 -20.93
N GLU A 204 12.72 1.47 -22.05
CA GLU A 204 11.62 1.09 -22.95
C GLU A 204 10.67 0.09 -22.30
N ALA A 205 11.20 -0.97 -21.69
CA ALA A 205 10.38 -1.96 -21.00
C ALA A 205 9.51 -1.31 -19.92
N ARG A 206 10.00 -0.25 -19.28
CA ARG A 206 9.23 0.46 -18.26
C ARG A 206 8.04 1.23 -18.83
N LEU A 207 8.18 1.82 -20.01
CA LEU A 207 7.09 2.45 -20.75
C LEU A 207 6.05 1.41 -21.17
N GLU A 208 6.49 0.28 -21.74
CA GLU A 208 5.61 -0.83 -22.12
C GLU A 208 4.80 -1.39 -20.93
N LEU A 209 5.43 -1.51 -19.75
CA LEU A 209 4.72 -1.90 -18.52
C LEU A 209 3.68 -0.86 -18.10
N ALA A 210 3.96 0.44 -18.27
CA ALA A 210 2.99 1.48 -17.98
C ALA A 210 1.80 1.47 -18.96
N ASP A 211 2.03 1.06 -20.22
CA ASP A 211 0.99 0.87 -21.25
C ASP A 211 0.23 -0.44 -21.12
N LYS A 212 0.46 -1.20 -20.05
CA LYS A 212 -0.14 -2.53 -19.85
C LYS A 212 0.20 -3.50 -20.99
N ALA A 213 1.39 -3.36 -21.58
CA ALA A 213 1.96 -4.25 -22.60
C ALA A 213 3.08 -5.15 -22.02
N PRO A 214 2.78 -6.05 -21.07
CA PRO A 214 3.80 -6.82 -20.36
C PRO A 214 4.54 -7.84 -21.23
N ALA A 215 3.98 -8.23 -22.38
CA ALA A 215 4.66 -9.13 -23.32
C ALA A 215 5.81 -8.40 -24.03
N ALA A 216 5.56 -7.20 -24.57
CA ALA A 216 6.59 -6.36 -25.17
C ALA A 216 7.68 -6.00 -24.16
N ALA A 217 7.29 -5.67 -22.92
CA ALA A 217 8.25 -5.46 -21.84
C ALA A 217 9.08 -6.72 -21.55
N ALA A 218 8.48 -7.91 -21.54
CA ALA A 218 9.20 -9.15 -21.28
C ALA A 218 10.26 -9.46 -22.36
N ASP A 219 9.96 -9.17 -23.63
CA ASP A 219 10.91 -9.35 -24.73
C ASP A 219 12.13 -8.43 -24.60
N LEU A 220 11.93 -7.20 -24.11
CA LEU A 220 12.99 -6.23 -23.84
C LEU A 220 13.83 -6.60 -22.60
N LEU A 221 13.18 -7.08 -21.53
CA LEU A 221 13.81 -7.44 -20.27
C LEU A 221 14.53 -8.79 -20.31
N GLY A 222 14.09 -9.69 -21.18
CA GLY A 222 14.59 -11.06 -21.31
C GLY A 222 16.12 -11.14 -21.47
N PRO A 223 16.70 -10.44 -22.46
CA PRO A 223 18.15 -10.39 -22.68
C PRO A 223 18.91 -9.73 -21.53
N VAL A 224 18.42 -8.58 -21.02
CA VAL A 224 19.08 -7.82 -19.94
C VAL A 224 19.16 -8.67 -18.66
N ALA A 225 18.10 -9.41 -18.34
CA ALA A 225 18.01 -10.24 -17.14
C ALA A 225 18.97 -11.46 -17.13
N GLN A 226 19.71 -11.72 -18.22
CA GLN A 226 20.74 -12.78 -18.26
C GLN A 226 22.12 -12.30 -17.77
N GLY A 227 22.32 -10.99 -17.61
CA GLY A 227 23.54 -10.42 -17.08
C GLY A 227 23.75 -10.68 -15.59
N LYS A 228 24.81 -10.08 -15.04
CA LYS A 228 25.17 -10.16 -13.60
C LYS A 228 25.43 -8.79 -12.97
N ASP A 229 25.14 -7.72 -13.71
CA ASP A 229 25.33 -6.34 -13.30
C ASP A 229 24.05 -5.75 -12.68
N ALA A 230 24.10 -4.45 -12.37
CA ALA A 230 22.99 -3.74 -11.76
C ALA A 230 21.78 -3.65 -12.72
N GLU A 231 22.02 -3.55 -14.03
CA GLU A 231 21.00 -3.56 -15.07
C GLU A 231 20.24 -4.88 -15.09
N ALA A 232 20.95 -6.01 -15.03
CA ALA A 232 20.34 -7.33 -14.95
C ALA A 232 19.48 -7.50 -13.68
N ALA A 233 19.96 -7.04 -12.52
CA ALA A 233 19.19 -7.05 -11.28
C ALA A 233 17.89 -6.23 -11.42
N ARG A 234 17.95 -5.04 -12.01
CA ARG A 234 16.77 -4.20 -12.30
C ARG A 234 15.81 -4.91 -13.24
N ALA A 235 16.31 -5.58 -14.28
CA ALA A 235 15.47 -6.32 -15.21
C ALA A 235 14.70 -7.45 -14.52
N VAL A 236 15.36 -8.23 -13.66
CA VAL A 236 14.72 -9.28 -12.85
C VAL A 236 13.63 -8.68 -11.95
N ALA A 237 13.92 -7.57 -11.25
CA ALA A 237 12.92 -6.89 -10.42
C ALA A 237 11.67 -6.49 -11.22
N MET A 238 11.86 -5.84 -12.37
CA MET A 238 10.76 -5.39 -13.24
C MET A 238 9.93 -6.57 -13.76
N ARG A 239 10.57 -7.70 -14.09
CA ARG A 239 9.86 -8.92 -14.50
C ARG A 239 9.01 -9.46 -13.36
N ILE A 240 9.57 -9.58 -12.16
CA ILE A 240 8.84 -10.04 -10.98
C ILE A 240 7.66 -9.11 -10.69
N ASP A 241 7.87 -7.80 -10.58
CA ASP A 241 6.80 -6.82 -10.33
C ASP A 241 5.69 -6.92 -11.40
N SER A 242 6.04 -7.13 -12.68
CA SER A 242 5.06 -7.35 -13.74
C SER A 242 4.15 -8.56 -13.50
N PHE A 243 4.66 -9.67 -12.98
CA PHE A 243 3.83 -10.83 -12.64
C PHE A 243 2.93 -10.54 -11.43
N ILE A 244 3.50 -9.92 -10.38
CA ILE A 244 2.78 -9.58 -9.14
C ILE A 244 1.63 -8.60 -9.41
N ASP A 245 1.86 -7.56 -10.19
CA ASP A 245 0.85 -6.54 -10.52
C ASP A 245 -0.30 -7.13 -11.37
N ARG A 246 -0.08 -8.28 -12.01
CA ARG A 246 -1.11 -9.05 -12.74
C ARG A 246 -1.70 -10.19 -11.93
N HIS A 247 -1.35 -10.30 -10.65
CA HIS A 247 -1.76 -11.40 -9.77
C HIS A 247 -1.43 -12.79 -10.33
N ARG A 248 -0.27 -12.92 -10.98
CA ARG A 248 0.23 -14.17 -11.55
C ARG A 248 1.39 -14.70 -10.73
N ALA A 249 1.48 -16.03 -10.66
CA ALA A 249 2.64 -16.72 -10.13
C ALA A 249 3.91 -16.32 -10.91
N VAL A 250 4.94 -15.95 -10.16
CA VAL A 250 6.27 -15.64 -10.69
C VAL A 250 6.97 -16.97 -11.05
N PRO A 251 7.58 -17.09 -12.24
CA PRO A 251 8.37 -18.27 -12.57
C PRO A 251 9.52 -18.46 -11.58
N GLU A 252 9.73 -19.69 -11.12
CA GLU A 252 10.76 -20.05 -10.12
C GLU A 252 12.16 -19.52 -10.49
N ALA A 253 12.52 -19.58 -11.78
CA ALA A 253 13.80 -19.08 -12.28
C ALA A 253 14.03 -17.57 -12.09
N GLU A 254 12.97 -16.76 -11.99
CA GLU A 254 13.08 -15.33 -11.68
C GLU A 254 13.26 -15.12 -10.17
N THR A 255 12.51 -15.84 -9.34
CA THR A 255 12.65 -15.80 -7.86
C THR A 255 14.04 -16.27 -7.43
N GLN A 256 14.56 -17.33 -8.02
CA GLN A 256 15.91 -17.82 -7.75
C GLN A 256 16.97 -16.79 -8.15
N ARG A 257 16.83 -16.16 -9.32
CA ARG A 257 17.76 -15.09 -9.73
C ARG A 257 17.73 -13.90 -8.78
N ALA A 258 16.56 -13.50 -8.28
CA ALA A 258 16.47 -12.47 -7.25
C ALA A 258 17.28 -12.87 -6.00
N ALA A 259 17.13 -14.10 -5.52
CA ALA A 259 17.92 -14.62 -4.39
C ALA A 259 19.43 -14.62 -4.68
N ASP A 260 19.85 -15.04 -5.87
CA ASP A 260 21.26 -15.03 -6.27
C ASP A 260 21.85 -13.61 -6.27
N PHE A 261 21.10 -12.61 -6.77
CA PHE A 261 21.53 -11.21 -6.74
C PHE A 261 21.64 -10.64 -5.32
N VAL A 262 20.83 -11.09 -4.36
CA VAL A 262 20.98 -10.68 -2.95
C VAL A 262 22.38 -11.05 -2.43
N HIS A 263 22.88 -12.23 -2.81
CA HIS A 263 24.24 -12.65 -2.43
C HIS A 263 25.33 -11.93 -3.22
N LEU A 264 25.09 -11.62 -4.50
CA LEU A 264 26.07 -10.99 -5.37
C LEU A 264 26.30 -9.50 -5.03
N LEU A 265 25.22 -8.77 -4.72
CA LEU A 265 25.24 -7.30 -4.55
C LEU A 265 25.67 -6.85 -3.16
N GLY A 266 25.86 -7.78 -2.21
CA GLY A 266 26.25 -7.47 -0.83
C GLY A 266 25.25 -6.57 -0.11
N ASP A 267 25.76 -5.66 0.71
CA ASP A 267 24.96 -4.67 1.43
C ASP A 267 24.80 -3.41 0.57
N GLY A 268 23.58 -3.17 0.08
CA GLY A 268 23.28 -2.03 -0.77
C GLY A 268 21.83 -2.01 -1.20
N ARG A 269 21.37 -0.84 -1.67
CA ARG A 269 19.97 -0.63 -2.02
C ARG A 269 19.43 -1.60 -3.08
N ASP A 270 20.24 -1.90 -4.10
CA ASP A 270 19.84 -2.85 -5.14
C ASP A 270 19.72 -4.29 -4.58
N SER A 271 20.53 -4.66 -3.59
CA SER A 271 20.36 -5.93 -2.86
C SER A 271 19.02 -5.99 -2.10
N TYR A 272 18.62 -4.90 -1.42
CA TYR A 272 17.32 -4.81 -0.77
C TYR A 272 16.14 -4.86 -1.75
N ARG A 273 16.28 -4.27 -2.94
CA ARG A 273 15.30 -4.44 -4.03
C ARG A 273 15.18 -5.89 -4.45
N MET A 274 16.28 -6.63 -4.48
CA MET A 274 16.27 -8.05 -4.79
C MET A 274 15.67 -8.89 -3.66
N ARG A 275 15.91 -8.53 -2.39
CA ARG A 275 15.22 -9.16 -1.25
C ARG A 275 13.71 -8.98 -1.36
N ARG A 276 13.23 -7.77 -1.67
CA ARG A 276 11.81 -7.54 -1.95
C ARG A 276 11.32 -8.42 -3.10
N ALA A 277 12.05 -8.47 -4.21
CA ALA A 277 11.67 -9.27 -5.36
C ALA A 277 11.59 -10.77 -5.02
N GLN A 278 12.54 -11.29 -4.22
CA GLN A 278 12.53 -12.65 -3.69
C GLN A 278 11.31 -12.93 -2.80
N ILE A 279 10.99 -12.02 -1.87
CA ILE A 279 9.80 -12.12 -1.00
C ILE A 279 8.53 -12.25 -1.84
N LEU A 280 8.36 -11.36 -2.83
CA LEU A 280 7.15 -11.35 -3.66
C LEU A 280 7.10 -12.56 -4.60
N GLY A 281 8.24 -12.95 -5.17
CA GLY A 281 8.37 -14.15 -5.98
C GLY A 281 7.94 -15.40 -5.22
N ALA A 282 8.48 -15.62 -4.02
CA ALA A 282 8.14 -16.75 -3.16
C ALA A 282 6.65 -16.71 -2.73
N ALA A 283 6.16 -15.56 -2.28
CA ALA A 283 4.75 -15.40 -1.89
C ALA A 283 3.79 -15.72 -3.06
N SER A 284 4.14 -15.35 -4.29
CA SER A 284 3.27 -15.54 -5.47
C SER A 284 2.99 -17.00 -5.82
N VAL A 285 3.86 -17.92 -5.38
CA VAL A 285 3.71 -19.37 -5.57
C VAL A 285 3.27 -20.10 -4.30
N GLY A 286 2.92 -19.35 -3.24
CA GLY A 286 2.49 -19.90 -1.96
C GLY A 286 3.61 -20.27 -0.99
N ASP A 287 4.88 -20.01 -1.33
CA ASP A 287 6.02 -20.20 -0.44
C ASP A 287 6.17 -19.02 0.54
N PHE A 288 5.19 -18.92 1.44
CA PHE A 288 5.16 -17.89 2.47
C PHE A 288 6.21 -18.11 3.57
N ASP A 289 6.70 -19.34 3.74
CA ASP A 289 7.75 -19.62 4.71
C ASP A 289 9.04 -18.92 4.28
N THR A 290 9.47 -19.09 3.02
CA THR A 290 10.61 -18.35 2.47
C THR A 290 10.33 -16.85 2.45
N ALA A 291 9.15 -16.43 1.98
CA ALA A 291 8.82 -15.01 1.86
C ALA A 291 8.92 -14.27 3.21
N PHE A 292 8.32 -14.83 4.26
CA PHE A 292 8.37 -14.20 5.58
C PHE A 292 9.72 -14.40 6.28
N ALA A 293 10.43 -15.51 6.07
CA ALA A 293 11.79 -15.65 6.60
C ALA A 293 12.75 -14.58 6.06
N VAL A 294 12.66 -14.26 4.76
CA VAL A 294 13.45 -13.18 4.15
C VAL A 294 13.05 -11.80 4.68
N LEU A 295 11.74 -11.58 4.93
CA LEU A 295 11.23 -10.34 5.53
C LEU A 295 11.66 -10.18 7.00
N ASP A 296 11.66 -11.26 7.77
CA ASP A 296 12.06 -11.32 9.17
C ASP A 296 13.57 -11.10 9.33
N ALA A 297 14.37 -11.60 8.38
CA ALA A 297 15.83 -11.40 8.30
C ALA A 297 16.24 -10.02 7.74
N TRP A 298 15.28 -9.13 7.45
CA TRP A 298 15.58 -7.78 6.98
C TRP A 298 16.17 -6.92 8.11
N PRO A 299 17.39 -6.38 7.98
CA PRO A 299 18.04 -5.62 9.05
C PRO A 299 17.24 -4.38 9.46
N ALA A 300 17.10 -4.17 10.77
CA ALA A 300 16.36 -3.03 11.31
C ALA A 300 17.02 -1.69 10.91
N GLY A 301 16.20 -0.70 10.55
CA GLY A 301 16.66 0.65 10.18
C GLY A 301 17.27 0.73 8.78
N THR A 302 17.08 -0.29 7.93
CA THR A 302 17.60 -0.32 6.55
C THR A 302 16.47 -0.41 5.54
N GLU A 303 16.37 0.57 4.64
CA GLU A 303 15.33 0.63 3.59
C GLU A 303 13.93 0.32 4.14
N ASP A 304 13.57 0.90 5.30
CA ASP A 304 12.34 0.55 6.02
C ASP A 304 11.11 0.72 5.12
N ASP A 305 11.02 1.78 4.31
CA ASP A 305 9.92 1.99 3.36
C ASP A 305 9.78 0.81 2.37
N LEU A 306 10.90 0.27 1.89
CA LEU A 306 10.92 -0.87 0.98
C LEU A 306 10.52 -2.17 1.69
N ARG A 307 10.97 -2.35 2.94
CA ARG A 307 10.59 -3.46 3.82
C ARG A 307 9.08 -3.45 4.08
N HIS A 308 8.52 -2.31 4.48
CA HIS A 308 7.08 -2.15 4.70
C HIS A 308 6.30 -2.44 3.42
N SER A 309 6.73 -1.88 2.28
CA SER A 309 6.10 -2.16 0.97
C SER A 309 6.13 -3.65 0.60
N ALA A 310 7.25 -4.34 0.86
CA ALA A 310 7.38 -5.77 0.62
C ALA A 310 6.41 -6.57 1.51
N GLY A 311 6.34 -6.25 2.81
CA GLY A 311 5.42 -6.87 3.77
C GLY A 311 3.95 -6.65 3.37
N GLN A 312 3.56 -5.41 3.05
CA GLN A 312 2.20 -5.07 2.63
C GLN A 312 1.76 -5.91 1.44
N LYS A 313 2.60 -6.00 0.40
CA LYS A 313 2.34 -6.81 -0.79
C LYS A 313 2.32 -8.31 -0.48
N ALA A 314 3.22 -8.81 0.38
CA ALA A 314 3.23 -10.22 0.78
C ALA A 314 1.94 -10.62 1.52
N PHE A 315 1.46 -9.77 2.45
CA PHE A 315 0.18 -9.97 3.11
C PHE A 315 -1.02 -9.82 2.16
N ASP A 316 -0.93 -8.98 1.12
CA ASP A 316 -1.99 -8.85 0.10
C ASP A 316 -2.09 -10.14 -0.71
N ILE A 317 -0.96 -10.69 -1.13
CA ILE A 317 -0.89 -11.99 -1.80
C ILE A 317 -1.47 -13.08 -0.89
N LEU A 318 -1.05 -13.14 0.39
CA LEU A 318 -1.57 -14.10 1.37
C LEU A 318 -3.10 -14.00 1.52
N SER A 319 -3.63 -12.78 1.60
CA SER A 319 -5.07 -12.54 1.78
C SER A 319 -5.95 -13.10 0.67
N ARG A 320 -5.37 -13.31 -0.53
CA ARG A 320 -6.06 -13.74 -1.75
C ARG A 320 -5.88 -15.23 -2.07
N VAL A 321 -5.03 -15.93 -1.32
CA VAL A 321 -4.84 -17.38 -1.49
C VAL A 321 -6.17 -18.09 -1.24
N PRO A 322 -6.64 -18.99 -2.12
CA PRO A 322 -7.92 -19.66 -1.94
C PRO A 322 -7.93 -20.71 -0.83
N ASP A 323 -6.76 -21.25 -0.47
CA ASP A 323 -6.61 -22.25 0.59
C ASP A 323 -6.66 -21.58 1.98
N ASP A 324 -7.73 -21.85 2.74
CA ASP A 324 -7.94 -21.32 4.08
C ASP A 324 -6.95 -21.90 5.11
N ASN A 325 -6.52 -23.16 4.96
CA ASN A 325 -5.54 -23.75 5.88
C ASN A 325 -4.16 -23.10 5.69
N LEU A 326 -3.76 -22.86 4.45
CA LEU A 326 -2.55 -22.10 4.14
C LEU A 326 -2.66 -20.66 4.66
N PHE A 327 -3.78 -19.99 4.40
CA PHE A 327 -4.02 -18.64 4.91
C PHE A 327 -3.88 -18.56 6.44
N LEU A 328 -4.59 -19.42 7.18
CA LEU A 328 -4.61 -19.41 8.64
C LEU A 328 -3.26 -19.78 9.23
N SER A 329 -2.63 -20.85 8.73
CA SER A 329 -1.33 -21.32 9.24
C SER A 329 -0.21 -20.29 9.08
N ARG A 330 -0.28 -19.43 8.05
CA ARG A 330 0.72 -18.38 7.79
C ARG A 330 0.38 -17.05 8.48
N LEU A 331 -0.90 -16.67 8.52
CA LEU A 331 -1.33 -15.38 9.08
C LEU A 331 -1.41 -15.38 10.61
N LEU A 332 -1.98 -16.41 11.24
CA LEU A 332 -2.23 -16.41 12.69
C LEU A 332 -0.96 -16.18 13.53
N PRO A 333 0.20 -16.81 13.23
CA PRO A 333 1.44 -16.53 13.96
C PRO A 333 1.97 -15.10 13.76
N ARG A 334 1.43 -14.35 12.79
CA ARG A 334 1.95 -13.07 12.29
C ARG A 334 0.94 -11.93 12.37
N VAL A 335 -0.16 -12.08 13.11
CA VAL A 335 -1.19 -11.01 13.21
C VAL A 335 -0.59 -9.70 13.73
N ALA A 336 0.29 -9.75 14.73
CA ALA A 336 0.99 -8.57 15.23
C ALA A 336 1.88 -7.94 14.16
N GLN A 337 2.66 -8.74 13.44
CA GLN A 337 3.51 -8.27 12.34
C GLN A 337 2.68 -7.65 11.21
N ALA A 338 1.54 -8.26 10.85
CA ALA A 338 0.62 -7.73 9.85
C ALA A 338 0.15 -6.33 10.24
N ARG A 339 -0.19 -6.11 11.52
CA ARG A 339 -0.56 -4.79 12.05
C ARG A 339 0.59 -3.79 11.98
N GLU A 340 1.79 -4.18 12.42
CA GLU A 340 2.99 -3.33 12.40
C GLU A 340 3.44 -2.95 10.98
N THR A 341 3.14 -3.80 10.00
CA THR A 341 3.44 -3.57 8.57
C THR A 341 2.68 -2.37 8.00
N GLY A 342 1.63 -1.89 8.69
CA GLY A 342 0.86 -0.72 8.29
C GLY A 342 0.02 -0.98 7.04
N LEU A 343 -0.75 -2.06 7.02
CA LEU A 343 -1.61 -2.43 5.87
C LEU A 343 -2.62 -1.32 5.56
N GLY A 344 -2.99 -1.17 4.29
CA GLY A 344 -4.05 -0.24 3.89
C GLY A 344 -5.42 -0.61 4.49
N LEU A 345 -6.30 0.37 4.69
CA LEU A 345 -7.61 0.17 5.34
C LEU A 345 -8.43 -0.97 4.73
N ASN A 346 -8.49 -1.04 3.39
CA ASN A 346 -9.24 -2.08 2.69
C ASN A 346 -8.65 -3.48 2.91
N GLN A 347 -7.32 -3.58 3.04
CA GLN A 347 -6.64 -4.85 3.28
C GLN A 347 -6.87 -5.33 4.71
N GLN A 348 -6.79 -4.41 5.70
CA GLN A 348 -7.13 -4.73 7.09
C GLN A 348 -8.57 -5.25 7.20
N ILE A 349 -9.51 -4.58 6.53
CA ILE A 349 -10.92 -4.99 6.50
C ILE A 349 -11.08 -6.35 5.84
N ALA A 350 -10.46 -6.61 4.68
CA ALA A 350 -10.56 -7.89 4.00
C ALA A 350 -10.00 -9.05 4.84
N LEU A 351 -8.86 -8.84 5.51
CA LEU A 351 -8.28 -9.82 6.44
C LEU A 351 -9.21 -10.08 7.63
N SER A 352 -9.75 -9.01 8.23
CA SER A 352 -10.70 -9.11 9.34
C SER A 352 -11.95 -9.90 8.96
N GLU A 353 -12.55 -9.59 7.81
CA GLU A 353 -13.75 -10.27 7.31
C GLU A 353 -13.48 -11.75 7.07
N ARG A 354 -12.35 -12.11 6.44
CA ARG A 354 -11.98 -13.50 6.18
C ARG A 354 -11.70 -14.27 7.46
N LEU A 355 -10.90 -13.72 8.38
CA LEU A 355 -10.62 -14.33 9.68
C LEU A 355 -11.91 -14.58 10.48
N SER A 356 -12.79 -13.60 10.52
CA SER A 356 -14.08 -13.70 11.23
C SER A 356 -14.99 -14.77 10.60
N THR A 357 -15.02 -14.85 9.27
CA THR A 357 -15.79 -15.89 8.55
C THR A 357 -15.27 -17.29 8.87
N LEU A 358 -13.96 -17.42 9.09
CA LEU A 358 -13.31 -18.67 9.48
C LEU A 358 -13.37 -18.95 10.99
N GLY A 359 -14.06 -18.12 11.78
CA GLY A 359 -14.22 -18.29 13.23
C GLY A 359 -13.09 -17.72 14.08
N PHE A 360 -12.15 -16.99 13.50
CA PHE A 360 -11.03 -16.34 14.22
C PHE A 360 -11.34 -14.87 14.49
N GLY A 361 -12.41 -14.59 15.24
CA GLY A 361 -12.86 -13.23 15.52
C GLY A 361 -11.82 -12.37 16.24
N GLU A 362 -11.05 -12.93 17.20
CA GLU A 362 -10.02 -12.18 17.93
C GLU A 362 -8.88 -11.72 17.02
N ALA A 363 -8.40 -12.63 16.15
CA ALA A 363 -7.46 -12.29 15.10
C ALA A 363 -8.05 -11.27 14.11
N GLY A 364 -9.33 -11.43 13.76
CA GLY A 364 -10.06 -10.54 12.88
C GLY A 364 -10.23 -9.13 13.45
N ALA A 365 -10.42 -8.97 14.76
CA ALA A 365 -10.50 -7.66 15.40
C ALA A 365 -9.12 -7.01 15.53
N SER A 366 -8.09 -7.80 15.86
CA SER A 366 -6.73 -7.29 16.14
C SER A 366 -5.97 -6.80 14.90
N VAL A 367 -6.34 -7.25 13.69
CA VAL A 367 -5.79 -6.72 12.44
C VAL A 367 -6.34 -5.33 12.08
N LEU A 368 -7.46 -4.91 12.66
CA LEU A 368 -8.06 -3.60 12.42
C LEU A 368 -7.45 -2.54 13.34
N ASP A 369 -6.73 -1.57 12.78
CA ASP A 369 -6.29 -0.39 13.52
C ASP A 369 -7.43 0.63 13.73
N PRO A 370 -7.30 1.58 14.68
CA PRO A 370 -8.34 2.56 14.97
C PRO A 370 -8.88 3.36 13.76
N PRO A 371 -8.07 3.74 12.75
CA PRO A 371 -8.59 4.35 11.53
C PRO A 371 -9.52 3.42 10.74
N ALA A 372 -9.18 2.13 10.62
CA ALA A 372 -10.01 1.15 9.92
C ALA A 372 -11.34 0.92 10.64
N GLN A 373 -11.29 0.76 11.98
CA GLN A 373 -12.46 0.56 12.83
C GLN A 373 -13.49 1.70 12.76
N ARG A 374 -13.07 2.92 12.39
CA ARG A 374 -13.98 4.08 12.28
C ARG A 374 -14.70 4.18 10.94
N THR A 375 -14.24 3.45 9.92
CA THR A 375 -14.92 3.43 8.62
C THR A 375 -16.20 2.60 8.72
N PRO A 376 -17.26 2.90 7.93
CA PRO A 376 -18.49 2.08 7.95
C PRO A 376 -18.21 0.60 7.69
N ARG A 377 -17.36 0.27 6.71
CA ARG A 377 -16.98 -1.12 6.43
C ARG A 377 -16.18 -1.76 7.56
N GLY A 378 -15.27 -1.01 8.19
CA GLY A 378 -14.49 -1.53 9.32
C GLY A 378 -15.34 -1.75 10.58
N ARG A 379 -16.36 -0.93 10.82
CA ARG A 379 -17.36 -1.16 11.88
C ARG A 379 -18.14 -2.46 11.65
N VAL A 380 -18.55 -2.73 10.41
CA VAL A 380 -19.20 -3.99 10.03
C VAL A 380 -18.24 -5.18 10.21
N ALA A 381 -16.98 -5.05 9.80
CA ALA A 381 -15.97 -6.09 10.00
C ALA A 381 -15.71 -6.37 11.49
N LEU A 382 -15.63 -5.32 12.32
CA LEU A 382 -15.51 -5.43 13.76
C LEU A 382 -16.72 -6.13 14.40
N ALA A 383 -17.93 -5.83 13.94
CA ALA A 383 -19.14 -6.50 14.42
C ALA A 383 -19.14 -7.99 14.07
N ARG A 384 -18.73 -8.34 12.85
CA ARG A 384 -18.58 -9.75 12.43
C ARG A 384 -17.52 -10.47 13.26
N ALA A 385 -16.40 -9.82 13.54
CA ALA A 385 -15.35 -10.34 14.40
C ALA A 385 -15.85 -10.59 15.84
N ALA A 386 -16.62 -9.65 16.39
CA ALA A 386 -17.23 -9.78 17.71
C ALA A 386 -18.24 -10.93 17.77
N LEU A 387 -19.09 -11.09 16.75
CA LEU A 387 -20.01 -12.23 16.66
C LEU A 387 -19.29 -13.57 16.56
N ALA A 388 -18.21 -13.65 15.78
CA ALA A 388 -17.38 -14.86 15.68
C ALA A 388 -16.74 -15.25 17.03
N ASN A 389 -16.49 -14.29 17.92
CA ASN A 389 -16.00 -14.53 19.28
C ASN A 389 -17.11 -14.79 20.31
N GLY A 390 -18.38 -14.73 19.92
CA GLY A 390 -19.49 -14.80 20.87
C GLY A 390 -19.60 -13.58 21.78
N ASP A 391 -19.24 -12.38 21.29
CA ASP A 391 -19.41 -11.09 21.96
C ASP A 391 -20.47 -10.20 21.26
N PRO A 392 -21.78 -10.53 21.39
CA PRO A 392 -22.84 -9.70 20.82
C PRO A 392 -22.91 -8.25 21.30
N PRO A 393 -22.62 -7.90 22.59
CA PRO A 393 -22.61 -6.51 23.03
C PRO A 393 -21.66 -5.63 22.21
N THR A 394 -20.44 -6.11 21.96
CA THR A 394 -19.47 -5.39 21.12
C THR A 394 -19.96 -5.28 19.68
N ALA A 395 -20.59 -6.32 19.14
CA ALA A 395 -21.18 -6.27 17.80
C ALA A 395 -22.27 -5.19 17.67
N ILE A 396 -23.18 -5.10 18.65
CA ILE A 396 -24.24 -4.09 18.67
C ILE A 396 -23.65 -2.68 18.76
N ALA A 397 -22.68 -2.46 19.66
CA ALA A 397 -22.00 -1.18 19.79
C ALA A 397 -21.27 -0.77 18.49
N ALA A 398 -20.60 -1.73 17.84
CA ALA A 398 -19.95 -1.49 16.55
C ALA A 398 -20.94 -1.09 15.46
N LEU A 399 -22.19 -1.56 15.50
CA LEU A 399 -23.24 -1.26 14.51
C LEU A 399 -24.17 -0.09 14.89
N ASP A 400 -23.90 0.61 15.99
CA ASP A 400 -24.76 1.70 16.47
C ASP A 400 -24.87 2.86 15.46
N GLY A 401 -26.10 3.34 15.24
CA GLY A 401 -26.40 4.39 14.25
C GLY A 401 -26.12 4.02 12.80
N MET A 402 -25.96 2.73 12.48
CA MET A 402 -25.77 2.24 11.11
C MET A 402 -27.03 1.57 10.56
N ASP A 403 -27.29 1.83 9.29
CA ASP A 403 -28.38 1.24 8.51
C ASP A 403 -27.83 0.43 7.32
N GLY A 404 -28.64 -0.50 6.81
CA GLY A 404 -28.31 -1.35 5.67
C GLY A 404 -28.72 -2.81 5.90
N SER A 405 -28.88 -3.57 4.80
CA SER A 405 -29.26 -4.99 4.86
C SER A 405 -28.28 -5.80 5.70
N ASP A 406 -26.98 -5.65 5.43
CA ASP A 406 -25.93 -6.44 6.08
C ASP A 406 -25.84 -6.10 7.58
N VAL A 407 -26.05 -4.83 7.92
CA VAL A 407 -26.09 -4.36 9.30
C VAL A 407 -27.31 -4.92 10.04
N ALA A 408 -28.47 -4.97 9.39
CA ALA A 408 -29.68 -5.54 9.98
C ALA A 408 -29.53 -7.04 10.23
N VAL A 409 -28.87 -7.78 9.33
CA VAL A 409 -28.54 -9.20 9.53
C VAL A 409 -27.63 -9.39 10.75
N LEU A 410 -26.51 -8.67 10.81
CA LEU A 410 -25.56 -8.80 11.93
C LEU A 410 -26.20 -8.37 13.27
N ARG A 411 -27.08 -7.38 13.26
CA ARG A 411 -27.81 -6.95 14.47
C ARG A 411 -28.81 -8.01 14.93
N ALA A 412 -29.52 -8.67 14.00
CA ALA A 412 -30.40 -9.78 14.33
C ALA A 412 -29.62 -10.99 14.88
N GLU A 413 -28.45 -11.30 14.29
CA GLU A 413 -27.53 -12.33 14.79
C GLU A 413 -27.00 -11.98 16.20
N ALA A 414 -26.68 -10.72 16.46
CA ALA A 414 -26.27 -10.28 17.79
C ALA A 414 -27.39 -10.43 18.83
N LEU A 415 -28.63 -10.04 18.49
CA LEU A 415 -29.79 -10.23 19.38
C LEU A 415 -30.03 -11.72 19.68
N ALA A 416 -29.94 -12.58 18.67
CA ALA A 416 -30.03 -14.03 18.86
C ALA A 416 -28.91 -14.53 19.81
N GLY A 417 -27.68 -14.03 19.66
CA GLY A 417 -26.56 -14.35 20.55
C GLY A 417 -26.74 -13.85 22.00
N LEU A 418 -27.52 -12.79 22.22
CA LEU A 418 -27.91 -12.32 23.56
C LEU A 418 -29.07 -13.13 24.17
N GLY A 419 -29.69 -14.03 23.42
CA GLY A 419 -30.91 -14.74 23.82
C GLY A 419 -32.20 -13.97 23.55
N GLU A 420 -32.13 -12.80 22.91
CA GLU A 420 -33.28 -11.96 22.51
C GLU A 420 -33.93 -12.51 21.22
N HIS A 421 -34.28 -13.79 21.24
CA HIS A 421 -34.71 -14.55 20.07
C HIS A 421 -36.02 -14.04 19.44
N ALA A 422 -36.95 -13.49 20.24
CA ALA A 422 -38.19 -12.93 19.71
C ALA A 422 -37.93 -11.66 18.88
N ALA A 423 -37.04 -10.78 19.35
CA ALA A 423 -36.63 -9.60 18.61
C ALA A 423 -35.82 -9.96 17.37
N ALA A 424 -34.92 -10.94 17.48
CA ALA A 424 -34.18 -11.47 16.33
C ALA A 424 -35.12 -12.03 15.25
N ALA A 425 -36.15 -12.79 15.64
CA ALA A 425 -37.15 -13.33 14.72
C ALA A 425 -37.90 -12.25 13.95
N GLU A 426 -38.33 -11.18 14.64
CA GLU A 426 -39.01 -10.05 13.99
C GLU A 426 -38.08 -9.33 13.00
N MET A 427 -36.80 -9.14 13.35
CA MET A 427 -35.82 -8.56 12.45
C MET A 427 -35.58 -9.44 11.20
N PHE A 428 -35.37 -10.74 11.36
CA PHE A 428 -35.21 -11.67 10.22
C PHE A 428 -36.46 -11.68 9.34
N ALA A 429 -37.66 -11.66 9.93
CA ALA A 429 -38.91 -11.60 9.19
C ALA A 429 -39.04 -10.29 8.38
N ALA A 430 -38.66 -9.15 8.96
CA ALA A 430 -38.65 -7.87 8.26
C ALA A 430 -37.68 -7.85 7.05
N MET A 431 -36.63 -8.68 7.09
CA MET A 431 -35.70 -8.90 5.98
C MET A 431 -36.14 -9.99 5.00
N ASN A 432 -37.34 -10.55 5.17
CA ASN A 432 -37.88 -11.71 4.42
C ASN A 432 -37.06 -13.01 4.57
N ASP A 433 -36.21 -13.13 5.60
CA ASP A 433 -35.56 -14.41 5.96
C ASP A 433 -36.49 -15.22 6.86
N THR A 434 -37.51 -15.82 6.25
CA THR A 434 -38.54 -16.58 6.97
C THR A 434 -37.98 -17.82 7.65
N ALA A 435 -36.88 -18.38 7.14
CA ALA A 435 -36.26 -19.57 7.70
C ALA A 435 -35.58 -19.26 9.05
N ARG A 436 -34.72 -18.24 9.09
CA ARG A 436 -34.09 -17.80 10.35
C ARG A 436 -35.11 -17.20 11.31
N ALA A 437 -36.10 -16.45 10.80
CA ALA A 437 -37.18 -15.92 11.62
C ALA A 437 -37.95 -17.03 12.36
N ALA A 438 -38.31 -18.10 11.67
CA ALA A 438 -38.99 -19.24 12.29
C ALA A 438 -38.12 -19.98 13.30
N GLN A 439 -36.82 -20.12 13.01
CA GLN A 439 -35.86 -20.75 13.93
C GLN A 439 -35.73 -19.95 15.24
N GLU A 440 -35.54 -18.64 15.14
CA GLU A 440 -35.42 -17.77 16.32
C GLU A 440 -36.77 -17.63 17.05
N ALA A 441 -37.89 -17.57 16.34
CA ALA A 441 -39.21 -17.57 16.96
C ALA A 441 -39.43 -18.82 17.83
N TRP A 442 -39.03 -19.99 17.32
CA TRP A 442 -39.07 -21.22 18.10
C TRP A 442 -38.16 -21.19 19.33
N ARG A 443 -36.91 -20.73 19.18
CA ARG A 443 -35.94 -20.58 20.28
C ARG A 443 -36.40 -19.60 21.36
N SER A 444 -37.21 -18.61 21.01
CA SER A 444 -37.74 -17.65 21.97
C SER A 444 -38.66 -18.27 23.03
N GLY A 445 -39.27 -19.42 22.73
CA GLY A 445 -40.30 -20.03 23.57
C GLY A 445 -41.57 -19.19 23.72
N SER A 446 -41.67 -18.04 23.02
CA SER A 446 -42.83 -17.15 23.07
C SER A 446 -43.91 -17.67 22.11
N PRO A 447 -45.11 -18.05 22.62
CA PRO A 447 -46.19 -18.51 21.75
C PRO A 447 -46.60 -17.45 20.72
N ASP A 448 -46.56 -16.16 21.06
CA ASP A 448 -46.89 -15.07 20.13
C ASP A 448 -45.89 -15.01 18.96
N ALA A 449 -44.59 -15.02 19.27
CA ALA A 449 -43.55 -14.98 18.26
C ALA A 449 -43.64 -16.20 17.32
N ILE A 450 -43.88 -17.40 17.86
CA ILE A 450 -44.04 -18.62 17.06
C ILE A 450 -45.29 -18.53 16.17
N LEU A 451 -46.40 -18.01 16.68
CA LEU A 451 -47.63 -17.85 15.89
C LEU A 451 -47.48 -16.84 14.76
N ARG A 452 -46.67 -15.78 14.95
CA ARG A 452 -46.38 -14.77 13.92
C ARG A 452 -45.37 -15.26 12.89
N PHE A 453 -44.24 -15.81 13.33
CA PHE A 453 -43.06 -16.01 12.48
C PHE A 453 -42.62 -17.47 12.31
N GLY A 454 -43.18 -18.41 13.08
CA GLY A 454 -42.86 -19.83 13.00
C GLY A 454 -43.28 -20.51 11.69
N THR A 455 -42.82 -21.75 11.49
CA THR A 455 -43.30 -22.61 10.40
C THR A 455 -44.75 -23.02 10.64
N GLU A 456 -45.47 -23.47 9.60
CA GLU A 456 -46.86 -23.94 9.79
C GLU A 456 -46.97 -25.13 10.76
N ALA A 457 -45.96 -26.00 10.81
CA ALA A 457 -45.90 -27.08 11.79
C ALA A 457 -45.77 -26.54 13.23
N GLN A 458 -44.88 -25.56 13.44
CA GLN A 458 -44.70 -24.91 14.75
C GLN A 458 -45.96 -24.16 15.17
N LYS A 459 -46.58 -23.39 14.27
CA LYS A 459 -47.83 -22.68 14.54
C LYS A 459 -48.95 -23.65 14.90
N THR A 460 -49.07 -24.76 14.19
CA THR A 460 -50.10 -25.78 14.46
C THR A 460 -49.90 -26.40 15.84
N ALA A 461 -48.66 -26.78 16.20
CA ALA A 461 -48.34 -27.32 17.52
C ALA A 461 -48.71 -26.33 18.64
N ILE A 462 -48.34 -25.06 18.51
CA ILE A 462 -48.64 -24.02 19.51
C ILE A 462 -50.14 -23.70 19.58
N ARG A 463 -50.86 -23.59 18.45
CA ARG A 463 -52.33 -23.38 18.47
C ARG A 463 -53.02 -24.50 19.24
N ARG A 464 -52.59 -25.75 19.05
CA ARG A 464 -53.16 -26.90 19.75
C ARG A 464 -52.81 -26.90 21.23
N SER A 465 -51.57 -26.59 21.61
CA SER A 465 -51.19 -26.50 23.03
C SER A 465 -51.93 -25.40 23.79
N LEU A 466 -52.27 -24.29 23.10
CA LEU A 466 -53.03 -23.19 23.67
C LEU A 466 -54.56 -23.40 23.61
N SER A 467 -55.02 -24.31 22.75
CA SER A 467 -56.45 -24.62 22.61
C SER A 467 -56.93 -25.37 23.84
N ARG A 468 -57.64 -24.68 24.73
CA ARG A 468 -58.36 -25.34 25.83
C ARG A 468 -59.59 -26.03 25.25
N ALA A 469 -59.75 -27.33 25.52
CA ALA A 469 -60.93 -28.07 25.09
C ALA A 469 -62.19 -27.32 25.57
N PRO A 470 -63.17 -27.04 24.68
CA PRO A 470 -64.39 -26.36 25.08
C PRO A 470 -65.11 -27.17 26.16
N ALA A 471 -65.73 -26.47 27.11
CA ALA A 471 -66.53 -27.12 28.14
C ALA A 471 -67.62 -27.98 27.46
N PRO A 472 -67.86 -29.21 27.93
CA PRO A 472 -68.80 -30.11 27.29
C PRO A 472 -70.20 -29.49 27.29
N GLU A 473 -70.84 -29.44 26.11
CA GLU A 473 -72.24 -29.01 25.98
C GLU A 473 -73.15 -29.91 26.83
N GLU A 474 -74.10 -29.29 27.55
CA GLU A 474 -75.12 -29.99 28.33
C GLU A 474 -75.89 -30.96 27.42
N GLY A 475 -75.93 -32.25 27.81
CA GLY A 475 -76.57 -33.32 27.02
C GLY A 475 -75.61 -34.22 26.23
N THR A 476 -74.31 -33.92 26.16
CA THR A 476 -73.33 -34.85 25.57
C THR A 476 -73.08 -36.07 26.48
N GLY A 477 -73.39 -37.28 25.98
CA GLY A 477 -73.18 -38.55 26.71
C GLY A 477 -71.69 -38.90 26.91
N LEU A 478 -71.38 -39.65 27.98
CA LEU A 478 -70.00 -39.98 28.40
C LEU A 478 -69.12 -40.57 27.28
N LEU A 479 -69.64 -41.47 26.46
CA LEU A 479 -68.93 -42.08 25.32
C LEU A 479 -68.52 -41.05 24.26
N SER A 480 -69.40 -40.08 23.96
CA SER A 480 -69.09 -39.03 22.98
C SER A 480 -67.96 -38.10 23.47
N ARG A 481 -67.88 -37.85 24.78
CA ARG A 481 -66.79 -37.08 25.40
C ARG A 481 -65.47 -37.85 25.36
N ALA A 482 -65.49 -39.14 25.68
CA ALA A 482 -64.31 -40.00 25.63
C ALA A 482 -63.75 -40.12 24.19
N ASN A 483 -64.63 -40.34 23.20
CA ASN A 483 -64.21 -40.39 21.79
C ASN A 483 -63.62 -39.06 21.31
N ARG A 484 -64.17 -37.92 21.75
CA ARG A 484 -63.63 -36.60 21.45
C ARG A 484 -62.23 -36.41 22.05
N GLN A 485 -62.04 -36.75 23.33
CA GLN A 485 -60.71 -36.68 23.97
C GLN A 485 -59.66 -37.58 23.29
N ILE A 486 -60.05 -38.78 22.84
CA ILE A 486 -59.14 -39.68 22.11
C ILE A 486 -58.76 -39.07 20.75
N SER A 487 -59.74 -38.53 20.02
CA SER A 487 -59.51 -37.87 18.73
C SER A 487 -58.62 -36.63 18.89
N ASP A 488 -58.84 -35.82 19.92
CA ASP A 488 -58.03 -34.64 20.23
C ASP A 488 -56.59 -35.06 20.55
N SER A 489 -56.41 -36.10 21.39
CA SER A 489 -55.09 -36.64 21.74
C SER A 489 -54.34 -37.22 20.54
N GLN A 490 -55.03 -37.95 19.64
CA GLN A 490 -54.42 -38.49 18.42
C GLN A 490 -53.95 -37.37 17.50
N ALA A 491 -54.76 -36.34 17.35
CA ALA A 491 -54.46 -35.22 16.47
C ALA A 491 -53.39 -34.27 17.08
N ASP A 492 -53.28 -34.18 18.40
CA ASP A 492 -52.16 -33.54 19.09
C ASP A 492 -50.85 -34.30 18.84
N ARG A 493 -50.85 -35.64 19.00
CA ARG A 493 -49.67 -36.47 18.73
C ARG A 493 -49.20 -36.34 17.29
N ALA A 494 -50.11 -36.38 16.32
CA ALA A 494 -49.77 -36.21 14.91
C ALA A 494 -49.12 -34.85 14.62
N ALA A 495 -49.57 -33.77 15.28
CA ALA A 495 -48.96 -32.45 15.15
C ALA A 495 -47.54 -32.40 15.73
N TRP A 496 -47.32 -33.00 16.90
CA TRP A 496 -45.99 -33.11 17.52
C TRP A 496 -45.04 -34.02 16.72
N GLU A 497 -45.53 -35.14 16.19
CA GLU A 497 -44.75 -36.04 15.32
C GLU A 497 -44.32 -35.32 14.03
N THR A 498 -45.23 -34.56 13.42
CA THR A 498 -44.91 -33.74 12.24
C THR A 498 -43.82 -32.71 12.56
N LEU A 499 -43.92 -32.02 13.70
CA LEU A 499 -42.89 -31.08 14.13
C LEU A 499 -41.54 -31.76 14.37
N LEU A 500 -41.53 -32.88 15.11
CA LEU A 500 -40.30 -33.62 15.44
C LEU A 500 -39.64 -34.19 14.18
N SER A 501 -40.41 -34.58 13.16
CA SER A 501 -39.87 -35.06 11.88
C SER A 501 -39.16 -33.97 11.06
N GLN A 502 -39.39 -32.68 11.38
CA GLN A 502 -38.79 -31.53 10.71
C GLN A 502 -37.55 -30.99 11.44
N VAL A 503 -37.29 -31.46 12.66
CA VAL A 503 -36.07 -31.11 13.41
C VAL A 503 -35.02 -32.17 13.07
N PRO A 504 -33.85 -31.80 12.51
CA PRO A 504 -32.79 -32.78 12.28
C PRO A 504 -32.39 -33.46 13.60
N PRO A 505 -32.14 -34.78 13.62
CA PRO A 505 -31.66 -35.46 14.82
C PRO A 505 -30.35 -34.81 15.30
N PRO A 506 -30.08 -34.83 16.61
CA PRO A 506 -28.93 -34.15 17.21
C PRO A 506 -27.58 -34.65 16.67
#